data_AF-A0A642UJX8-F1
#
_entry.id   AF-A0A642UJX8-F1
#
_cell.length_a   1.000
_cell.length_b   1.000
_cell.length_c   1.000
_cell.angle_alpha   90.00
_cell.angle_beta   90.00
_cell.angle_gamma   90.00
#
_symmetry.space_group_name_H-M   'P 1'
#
loop_
_entity.id
_entity.type
_entity.pdbx_description
1 polymer ?
#
loop_
_entity_poly.entity_id
_entity_poly.type
_entity_poly.pdbx_seq_one_letter_code
_entity_poly.pdbx_strand_id
1 'polypeptide(L)'
;MVSCVILVQKATPETITQFHDQLQNELPNIRGKWNFSFKIFRNNPYAVAEDIAETESVSDELKFLYTLVPSYLSGASITLINRRSICVAPTLIEEEVKASKQTRGPNDANIDEHLYVPDEHLTDGATTGFNDPFDVFVSERLQSLWTLRQLVKGDGGNIYELENGNLTIRTSNVFLHGNFRGLLIEIDLTNHAVNLRDATSFEPAFRKVCDRYKIPEGTMSCSVLDPKFLDKYGDICLQYSDILNF
;
A
#
# COMPACT_ATOMS: atom_id res chain seq x y z
N MET A 1 5.15 0.87 14.09
CA MET A 1 5.12 -0.28 13.19
C MET A 1 5.98 0.08 11.99
N VAL A 2 6.75 -0.86 11.46
CA VAL A 2 7.58 -0.68 10.26
C VAL A 2 7.21 -1.76 9.26
N SER A 3 7.11 -1.36 7.99
CA SER A 3 6.78 -2.26 6.89
C SER A 3 8.00 -2.55 6.03
N CYS A 4 7.95 -3.68 5.35
CA CYS A 4 8.90 -4.09 4.33
C CYS A 4 8.13 -4.77 3.20
N VAL A 5 8.54 -4.50 1.96
CA VAL A 5 7.95 -5.15 0.78
C VAL A 5 9.04 -5.96 0.10
N ILE A 6 8.67 -7.14 -0.39
CA ILE A 6 9.56 -8.08 -1.07
C ILE A 6 8.87 -8.54 -2.35
N LEU A 7 9.58 -8.46 -3.48
CA LEU A 7 9.13 -9.01 -4.76
C LEU A 7 10.01 -10.17 -5.19
N VAL A 8 9.39 -11.33 -5.33
CA VAL A 8 9.99 -12.57 -5.82
C VAL A 8 9.67 -12.69 -7.31
N GLN A 9 10.52 -12.13 -8.16
CA GLN A 9 10.30 -12.10 -9.61
C GLN A 9 10.41 -13.48 -10.28
N LYS A 10 11.20 -14.39 -9.71
CA LYS A 10 11.40 -15.75 -10.23
C LYS A 10 10.33 -16.76 -9.77
N ALA A 11 9.28 -16.28 -9.12
CA ALA A 11 8.16 -17.12 -8.71
C ALA A 11 7.33 -17.59 -9.91
N THR A 12 6.49 -18.59 -9.69
CA THR A 12 5.37 -18.94 -10.56
C THR A 12 4.05 -18.63 -9.84
N PRO A 13 2.91 -18.56 -10.54
CA PRO A 13 1.61 -18.33 -9.90
C PRO A 13 1.29 -19.30 -8.75
N GLU A 14 1.82 -20.54 -8.81
CA GLU A 14 1.62 -21.60 -7.81
C GLU A 14 2.53 -21.44 -6.58
N THR A 15 3.58 -20.61 -6.65
CA THR A 15 4.50 -20.38 -5.53
C THR A 15 3.77 -19.81 -4.32
N ILE A 16 2.72 -19.00 -4.54
CA ILE A 16 1.91 -18.45 -3.47
C ILE A 16 1.20 -19.55 -2.65
N THR A 17 0.70 -20.58 -3.33
CA THR A 17 -0.01 -21.69 -2.68
C THR A 17 0.94 -22.52 -1.83
N GLN A 18 2.13 -22.82 -2.35
CA GLN A 18 3.17 -23.51 -1.60
C GLN A 18 3.58 -22.73 -0.34
N PHE A 19 3.69 -21.40 -0.48
CA PHE A 19 4.02 -20.52 0.64
C PHE A 19 2.87 -20.42 1.66
N HIS A 20 1.61 -20.42 1.21
CA HIS A 20 0.42 -20.47 2.07
C HIS A 20 0.39 -21.75 2.90
N ASP A 21 0.63 -22.92 2.27
CA ASP A 21 0.68 -24.21 2.95
C ASP A 21 1.81 -24.24 3.98
N GLN A 22 2.96 -23.67 3.64
CA GLN A 22 4.09 -23.58 4.56
C GLN A 22 3.75 -22.71 5.78
N LEU A 23 3.20 -21.51 5.56
CA LEU A 23 2.83 -20.59 6.63
C LEU A 23 1.74 -21.17 7.53
N GLN A 24 0.80 -21.95 6.99
CA GLN A 24 -0.26 -22.58 7.79
C GLN A 24 0.29 -23.54 8.86
N ASN A 25 1.46 -24.15 8.65
CA ASN A 25 2.09 -25.01 9.66
C ASN A 25 2.53 -24.23 10.92
N GLU A 26 2.72 -22.91 10.80
CA GLU A 26 3.07 -22.03 11.93
C GLU A 26 1.83 -21.58 12.72
N LEU A 27 0.65 -22.13 12.40
CA LEU A 27 -0.65 -21.81 13.02
C LEU A 27 -0.96 -20.30 13.07
N PRO A 28 -0.86 -19.57 11.96
CA PRO A 28 -1.19 -18.15 11.91
C PRO A 28 -2.68 -17.92 12.13
N ASN A 29 -3.01 -16.74 12.65
CA ASN A 29 -4.37 -16.23 12.58
C ASN A 29 -4.60 -15.65 11.18
N ILE A 30 -5.48 -16.29 10.39
CA ILE A 30 -5.79 -15.84 9.03
C ILE A 30 -6.79 -14.68 9.13
N ARG A 31 -6.33 -13.48 8.77
CA ARG A 31 -7.11 -12.24 8.89
C ARG A 31 -7.99 -11.95 7.67
N GLY A 32 -7.81 -12.66 6.55
CA GLY A 32 -8.67 -12.51 5.37
C GLY A 32 -7.91 -12.53 4.05
N LYS A 33 -8.62 -12.17 2.98
CA LYS A 33 -8.07 -12.04 1.63
C LYS A 33 -7.39 -10.68 1.45
N TRP A 34 -6.34 -10.65 0.64
CA TRP A 34 -5.61 -9.44 0.32
C TRP A 34 -5.45 -9.22 -1.17
N ASN A 35 -5.79 -8.00 -1.57
CA ASN A 35 -5.74 -7.54 -2.93
C ASN A 35 -5.16 -6.12 -2.89
N PHE A 36 -4.52 -5.67 -3.98
CA PHE A 36 -4.13 -4.28 -4.08
C PHE A 36 -4.19 -3.80 -5.53
N SER A 37 -4.33 -2.49 -5.70
CA SER A 37 -4.14 -1.80 -6.98
C SER A 37 -3.05 -0.75 -6.81
N PHE A 38 -2.01 -0.84 -7.62
CA PHE A 38 -0.93 0.13 -7.67
C PHE A 38 -0.91 0.79 -9.05
N LYS A 39 -1.23 2.08 -9.08
CA LYS A 39 -1.31 2.88 -10.30
C LYS A 39 -0.13 3.84 -10.38
N ILE A 40 0.46 3.91 -11.56
CA ILE A 40 1.56 4.83 -11.87
C ILE A 40 1.06 5.80 -12.91
N PHE A 41 0.94 7.07 -12.53
CA PHE A 41 0.58 8.16 -13.41
C PHE A 41 1.82 8.97 -13.77
N ARG A 42 1.88 9.44 -15.02
CA ARG A 42 2.90 10.38 -15.48
C ARG A 42 2.27 11.75 -15.68
N ASN A 43 2.98 12.78 -15.25
CA ASN A 43 2.56 14.15 -15.49
C ASN A 43 2.46 14.45 -16.99
N ASN A 44 1.49 15.27 -17.36
CA ASN A 44 1.40 15.80 -18.72
C ASN A 44 2.48 16.87 -18.89
N PRO A 45 3.46 16.69 -19.81
CA PRO A 45 4.51 17.67 -20.04
C PRO A 45 3.97 19.02 -20.55
N TYR A 46 2.78 19.05 -21.12
CA TYR A 46 2.14 20.27 -21.63
C TYR A 46 1.31 21.01 -20.57
N ALA A 47 1.15 20.45 -19.38
CA ALA A 47 0.45 21.11 -18.27
C ALA A 47 1.43 22.03 -17.52
N VAL A 48 1.83 23.13 -18.16
CA VAL A 48 2.70 24.16 -17.59
C VAL A 48 1.85 25.17 -16.82
N ALA A 49 2.35 25.63 -15.66
CA ALA A 49 1.68 26.67 -14.88
C ALA A 49 1.65 27.99 -15.67
N GLU A 50 0.56 28.76 -15.54
CA GLU A 50 0.36 30.02 -16.28
C GLU A 50 1.54 30.99 -16.11
N ASP A 51 2.13 31.00 -14.91
CA ASP A 51 3.27 31.84 -14.52
C ASP A 51 4.55 31.59 -15.35
N ILE A 52 4.70 30.37 -15.90
CA ILE A 52 5.90 29.92 -16.64
C ILE A 52 5.56 29.65 -18.12
N ALA A 53 4.28 29.59 -18.47
CA ALA A 53 3.79 29.28 -19.81
C ALA A 53 4.23 30.30 -20.88
N GLU A 54 4.60 31.53 -20.49
CA GLU A 54 5.17 32.53 -21.41
C GLU A 54 6.61 32.22 -21.83
N THR A 55 7.34 31.45 -21.01
CA THR A 55 8.78 31.16 -21.21
C THR A 55 9.02 29.72 -21.67
N GLU A 56 8.22 28.76 -21.18
CA GLU A 56 8.36 27.34 -21.48
C GLU A 56 7.04 26.76 -21.98
N SER A 57 7.07 26.12 -23.15
CA SER A 57 5.90 25.43 -23.73
C SER A 57 5.74 23.99 -23.24
N VAL A 58 6.77 23.45 -22.57
CA VAL A 58 6.84 22.07 -22.07
C VAL A 58 7.58 22.06 -20.74
N SER A 59 7.05 21.33 -19.75
CA SER A 59 7.77 21.06 -18.50
C SER A 59 8.89 20.04 -18.74
N ASP A 60 10.12 20.42 -18.37
CA ASP A 60 11.29 19.54 -18.45
C ASP A 60 11.30 18.43 -17.38
N GLU A 61 10.53 18.58 -16.30
CA GLU A 61 10.50 17.62 -15.20
C GLU A 61 9.51 16.47 -15.46
N LEU A 62 10.04 15.26 -15.65
CA LEU A 62 9.27 14.03 -15.62
C LEU A 62 8.91 13.67 -14.18
N LYS A 63 7.63 13.79 -13.83
CA LYS A 63 7.09 13.46 -12.51
C LYS A 63 6.19 12.24 -12.60
N PHE A 64 6.34 11.37 -11.61
CA PHE A 64 5.47 10.22 -11.42
C PHE A 64 4.65 10.40 -10.15
N LEU A 65 3.38 10.08 -10.28
CA LEU A 65 2.39 10.02 -9.23
C LEU A 65 2.07 8.54 -9.02
N TYR A 66 2.46 8.02 -7.87
CA TYR A 66 2.18 6.64 -7.48
C TYR A 66 0.97 6.63 -6.57
N THR A 67 0.01 5.74 -6.83
CA THR A 67 -1.17 5.57 -5.98
C THR A 67 -1.35 4.11 -5.64
N LEU A 68 -1.27 3.79 -4.35
CA LEU A 68 -1.50 2.48 -3.77
C LEU A 68 -2.90 2.43 -3.14
N VAL A 69 -3.70 1.44 -3.53
CA VAL A 69 -5.03 1.15 -2.97
C VAL A 69 -5.02 -0.30 -2.49
N PRO A 70 -4.68 -0.55 -1.21
CA PRO A 70 -4.69 -1.89 -0.65
C PRO A 70 -6.08 -2.24 -0.10
N SER A 71 -6.52 -3.49 -0.24
CA SER A 71 -7.87 -3.91 0.16
C SER A 71 -8.13 -3.86 1.67
N TYR A 72 -7.07 -3.91 2.50
CA TYR A 72 -7.21 -3.81 3.95
C TYR A 72 -7.47 -2.37 4.41
N LEU A 73 -7.07 -1.36 3.63
CA LEU A 73 -7.45 0.04 3.90
C LEU A 73 -8.72 0.35 3.13
N SER A 74 -9.86 0.16 3.79
CA SER A 74 -11.17 0.16 3.15
C SER A 74 -11.49 1.51 2.50
N GLY A 75 -11.28 1.59 1.19
CA GLY A 75 -11.52 2.77 0.36
C GLY A 75 -10.53 3.92 0.55
N ALA A 76 -9.50 3.74 1.38
CA ALA A 76 -8.39 4.68 1.45
C ALA A 76 -7.39 4.42 0.32
N SER A 77 -6.77 5.49 -0.13
CA SER A 77 -5.75 5.49 -1.17
C SER A 77 -4.54 6.26 -0.67
N ILE A 78 -3.36 5.73 -0.92
CA ILE A 78 -2.11 6.36 -0.52
C ILE A 78 -1.42 6.81 -1.78
N THR A 79 -1.06 8.08 -1.82
CA THR A 79 -0.48 8.72 -2.97
C THR A 79 0.91 9.25 -2.65
N LEU A 80 1.85 9.07 -3.56
CA LEU A 80 3.23 9.51 -3.44
C LEU A 80 3.67 10.29 -4.70
N ILE A 81 4.16 11.51 -4.49
CA ILE A 81 4.83 12.32 -5.52
C ILE A 81 6.11 12.89 -4.90
N ASN A 82 7.25 12.78 -5.58
CA ASN A 82 8.52 13.41 -5.15
C ASN A 82 8.87 13.14 -3.67
N ARG A 83 8.71 11.89 -3.21
CA ARG A 83 8.94 11.47 -1.82
C ARG A 83 8.06 12.23 -0.79
N ARG A 84 6.87 12.68 -1.21
CA ARG A 84 5.84 13.23 -0.31
C ARG A 84 4.58 12.39 -0.43
N SER A 85 4.13 11.86 0.70
CA SER A 85 2.95 11.02 0.80
C SER A 85 1.73 11.82 1.22
N ILE A 86 0.57 11.42 0.71
CA ILE A 86 -0.75 11.82 1.20
C ILE A 86 -1.61 10.56 1.26
N CYS A 87 -2.26 10.33 2.40
CA CYS A 87 -3.32 9.34 2.51
C CYS A 87 -4.67 10.05 2.37
N VAL A 88 -5.50 9.56 1.46
CA VAL A 88 -6.87 10.05 1.25
C VAL A 88 -7.81 8.91 1.63
N ALA A 89 -8.65 9.13 2.64
CA ALA A 89 -9.67 8.17 3.10
C ALA A 89 -11.07 8.79 2.97
N PRO A 90 -11.66 8.79 1.76
CA PRO A 90 -12.81 9.64 1.49
C PRO A 90 -14.15 8.90 1.60
N THR A 91 -14.16 7.56 1.67
CA THR A 91 -15.35 6.74 1.38
C THR A 91 -16.12 6.21 2.57
N LEU A 92 -15.50 6.11 3.75
CA LEU A 92 -16.12 5.46 4.91
C LEU A 92 -16.44 6.45 6.00
N ILE A 93 -17.63 6.30 6.59
CA ILE A 93 -18.03 7.02 7.81
C ILE A 93 -17.83 6.13 9.05
N GLU A 94 -17.73 6.74 10.23
CA GLU A 94 -17.44 6.02 11.46
C GLU A 94 -18.47 4.91 11.77
N GLU A 95 -19.75 5.16 11.48
CA GLU A 95 -20.84 4.21 11.70
C GLU A 95 -20.69 2.94 10.85
N GLU A 96 -20.24 3.06 9.60
CA GLU A 96 -19.99 1.92 8.70
C GLU A 96 -18.79 1.09 9.17
N VAL A 97 -17.75 1.76 9.69
CA VAL A 97 -16.59 1.10 10.30
C VAL A 97 -17.02 0.34 11.56
N LYS A 98 -17.91 0.91 12.39
CA LYS A 98 -18.43 0.25 13.59
C LYS A 98 -19.38 -0.91 13.25
N ALA A 99 -20.25 -0.76 12.26
CA ALA A 99 -21.20 -1.79 11.83
C ALA A 99 -20.50 -3.00 11.17
N SER A 100 -19.44 -2.75 10.41
CA SER A 100 -18.63 -3.82 9.81
C SER A 100 -17.91 -4.66 10.88
N LYS A 101 -17.47 -4.08 12.00
CA LYS A 101 -16.93 -4.81 13.17
C LYS A 101 -17.95 -5.68 13.90
N GLN A 102 -19.23 -5.33 13.87
CA GLN A 102 -20.27 -6.13 14.54
C GLN A 102 -20.70 -7.34 13.70
N THR A 103 -20.68 -7.20 12.38
CA THR A 103 -21.12 -8.25 11.45
C THR A 103 -20.01 -9.24 11.15
N ARG A 104 -18.75 -8.81 11.20
CA ARG A 104 -17.56 -9.62 10.94
C ARG A 104 -16.88 -9.88 12.28
N GLY A 105 -16.83 -11.14 12.71
CA GLY A 105 -16.39 -11.52 14.06
C GLY A 105 -15.01 -10.99 14.48
N PRO A 106 -14.56 -11.23 15.72
CA PRO A 106 -13.37 -10.63 16.34
C PRO A 106 -12.04 -10.85 15.58
N ASN A 107 -12.03 -11.70 14.56
CA ASN A 107 -10.87 -11.98 13.72
C ASN A 107 -10.71 -11.02 12.53
N ASP A 108 -11.71 -10.21 12.18
CA ASP A 108 -11.65 -9.29 11.02
C ASP A 108 -11.31 -7.84 11.42
N ALA A 109 -10.26 -7.68 12.23
CA ALA A 109 -9.76 -6.40 12.71
C ALA A 109 -8.95 -5.61 11.64
N ASN A 110 -9.36 -5.71 10.36
CA ASN A 110 -8.61 -5.14 9.25
C ASN A 110 -8.86 -3.65 8.99
N ILE A 111 -9.87 -3.05 9.62
CA ILE A 111 -10.13 -1.62 9.42
C ILE A 111 -9.32 -0.83 10.45
N ASP A 112 -8.27 -0.16 9.98
CA ASP A 112 -7.51 0.79 10.77
C ASP A 112 -8.49 1.84 11.34
N GLU A 113 -8.55 1.94 12.67
CA GLU A 113 -9.63 2.64 13.42
C GLU A 113 -9.65 4.15 13.22
N HIS A 114 -8.83 4.68 12.33
CA HIS A 114 -8.61 6.11 12.14
C HIS A 114 -8.74 6.56 10.68
N LEU A 115 -9.09 5.66 9.76
CA LEU A 115 -9.28 5.98 8.34
C LEU A 115 -10.76 6.02 7.97
N TYR A 116 -11.45 7.02 8.50
CA TYR A 116 -12.82 7.35 8.13
C TYR A 116 -12.96 8.88 8.06
N VAL A 117 -14.03 9.33 7.42
CA VAL A 117 -14.40 10.72 7.32
C VAL A 117 -14.80 11.23 8.71
N PRO A 118 -14.10 12.25 9.28
CA PRO A 118 -14.45 12.78 10.59
C PRO A 118 -15.89 13.29 10.65
N ASP A 119 -16.59 13.01 11.75
CA ASP A 119 -18.00 13.38 11.93
C ASP A 119 -18.21 14.90 11.81
N GLU A 120 -17.26 15.70 12.29
CA GLU A 120 -17.29 17.16 12.17
C GLU A 120 -17.41 17.62 10.71
N HIS A 121 -16.76 16.93 9.77
CA HIS A 121 -16.87 17.24 8.34
C HIS A 121 -18.26 16.92 7.78
N LEU A 122 -18.97 15.94 8.35
CA LEU A 122 -20.34 15.61 7.98
C LEU A 122 -21.32 16.61 8.59
N THR A 123 -21.16 16.95 9.88
CA THR A 123 -22.06 17.88 10.58
C THR A 123 -21.99 19.29 10.02
N ASP A 124 -20.79 19.73 9.63
CA ASP A 124 -20.56 21.08 9.08
C ASP A 124 -20.85 21.14 7.57
N GLY A 125 -21.23 20.02 6.94
CA GLY A 125 -21.54 19.95 5.52
C GLY A 125 -20.33 20.11 4.60
N ALA A 126 -19.12 19.91 5.11
CA ALA A 126 -17.89 19.94 4.33
C ALA A 126 -17.77 18.72 3.38
N THR A 127 -18.42 17.61 3.72
CA THR A 127 -18.52 16.42 2.87
C THR A 127 -19.88 15.75 3.02
N THR A 128 -20.29 15.02 1.99
CA THR A 128 -21.53 14.25 1.98
C THR A 128 -21.34 12.81 2.45
N GLY A 129 -20.10 12.38 2.70
CA GLY A 129 -19.75 10.99 3.02
C GLY A 129 -19.74 10.03 1.82
N PHE A 130 -20.22 10.46 0.64
CA PHE A 130 -20.28 9.67 -0.58
C PHE A 130 -19.23 10.14 -1.60
N ASN A 131 -17.96 9.99 -1.27
CA ASN A 131 -16.88 10.43 -2.13
C ASN A 131 -16.32 9.27 -2.95
N ASP A 132 -15.94 9.55 -4.19
CA ASP A 132 -15.24 8.57 -5.03
C ASP A 132 -13.80 8.33 -4.52
N PRO A 133 -13.24 7.12 -4.74
CA PRO A 133 -11.82 6.88 -4.51
C PRO A 133 -10.93 7.87 -5.28
N PHE A 134 -9.85 8.33 -4.65
CA PHE A 134 -8.99 9.36 -5.21
C PHE A 134 -8.38 8.96 -6.56
N ASP A 135 -8.06 7.69 -6.74
CA ASP A 135 -7.49 7.18 -7.98
C ASP A 135 -8.47 7.21 -9.15
N VAL A 136 -9.77 7.06 -8.89
CA VAL A 136 -10.84 7.28 -9.88
C VAL A 136 -10.93 8.76 -10.21
N PHE A 137 -10.91 9.63 -9.20
CA PHE A 137 -10.91 11.08 -9.39
C PHE A 137 -9.73 11.56 -10.27
N VAL A 138 -8.50 11.10 -10.00
CA VAL A 138 -7.34 11.42 -10.84
C VAL A 138 -7.55 10.94 -12.27
N SER A 139 -8.04 9.71 -12.42
CA SER A 139 -8.22 9.08 -13.73
C SER A 139 -9.35 9.68 -14.56
N GLU A 140 -10.36 10.31 -13.95
CA GLU A 140 -11.53 10.84 -14.67
C GLU A 140 -11.54 12.36 -14.76
N ARG A 141 -11.04 13.06 -13.74
CA ARG A 141 -11.13 14.53 -13.62
C ARG A 141 -9.80 15.23 -13.83
N LEU A 142 -8.68 14.55 -13.61
CA LEU A 142 -7.33 15.13 -13.75
C LEU A 142 -6.54 14.57 -14.93
N GLN A 143 -7.22 14.00 -15.93
CA GLN A 143 -6.58 13.41 -17.13
C GLN A 143 -5.69 14.38 -17.90
N SER A 144 -6.02 15.68 -17.87
CA SER A 144 -5.21 16.72 -18.50
C SER A 144 -3.86 16.95 -17.80
N LEU A 145 -3.77 16.61 -16.51
CA LEU A 145 -2.55 16.76 -15.70
C LEU A 145 -1.78 15.44 -15.54
N TRP A 146 -2.50 14.32 -15.47
CA TRP A 146 -1.96 13.01 -15.14
C TRP A 146 -2.48 11.95 -16.09
N THR A 147 -1.57 11.17 -16.66
CA THR A 147 -1.89 10.07 -17.58
C THR A 147 -1.50 8.75 -16.94
N LEU A 148 -2.43 7.79 -16.86
CA LEU A 148 -2.15 6.46 -16.32
C LEU A 148 -1.17 5.73 -17.26
N ARG A 149 0.02 5.40 -16.76
CA ARG A 149 1.06 4.69 -17.50
C ARG A 149 1.02 3.20 -17.28
N GLN A 150 0.89 2.79 -16.02
CA GLN A 150 0.89 1.39 -15.63
C GLN A 150 -0.12 1.16 -14.50
N LEU A 151 -0.72 -0.02 -14.55
CA LEU A 151 -1.59 -0.54 -13.51
C LEU A 151 -1.10 -1.93 -13.13
N VAL A 152 -0.58 -2.03 -11.91
CA VAL A 152 -0.18 -3.27 -11.28
C VAL A 152 -1.27 -3.70 -10.32
N LYS A 153 -1.72 -4.95 -10.41
CA LYS A 153 -2.75 -5.50 -9.52
C LYS A 153 -2.18 -6.67 -8.74
N GLY A 154 -2.47 -6.70 -7.45
CA GLY A 154 -2.29 -7.87 -6.60
C GLY A 154 -3.60 -8.61 -6.43
N ASP A 155 -3.61 -9.91 -6.69
CA ASP A 155 -4.78 -10.76 -6.48
C ASP A 155 -4.39 -12.13 -5.89
N GLY A 156 -5.38 -12.87 -5.40
CA GLY A 156 -5.22 -14.21 -4.83
C GLY A 156 -4.48 -14.24 -3.50
N GLY A 157 -4.39 -13.08 -2.82
CA GLY A 157 -3.59 -12.93 -1.62
C GLY A 157 -4.30 -13.27 -0.31
N ASN A 158 -3.52 -13.48 0.74
CA ASN A 158 -3.98 -13.70 2.12
C ASN A 158 -3.18 -12.83 3.11
N ILE A 159 -3.83 -12.47 4.22
CA ILE A 159 -3.25 -11.79 5.37
C ILE A 159 -3.07 -12.81 6.51
N TYR A 160 -1.84 -12.96 6.98
CA TYR A 160 -1.46 -13.83 8.08
C TYR A 160 -0.96 -12.99 9.24
N GLU A 161 -1.55 -13.17 10.41
CA GLU A 161 -1.05 -12.60 11.65
C GLU A 161 -0.37 -13.70 12.48
N LEU A 162 0.84 -13.40 12.92
CA LEU A 162 1.72 -14.30 13.65
C LEU A 162 2.17 -13.63 14.96
N GLU A 163 2.69 -14.44 15.88
CA GLU A 163 3.28 -13.97 17.14
C GLU A 163 2.35 -13.05 17.97
N ASN A 164 1.06 -13.38 18.02
CA ASN A 164 0.03 -12.62 18.74
C ASN A 164 -0.07 -11.14 18.31
N GLY A 165 0.10 -10.86 17.01
CA GLY A 165 -0.05 -9.51 16.44
C GLY A 165 1.25 -8.70 16.32
N ASN A 166 2.41 -9.30 16.66
CA ASN A 166 3.70 -8.63 16.48
C ASN A 166 4.21 -8.67 15.04
N LEU A 167 3.74 -9.65 14.26
CA LEU A 167 4.14 -9.88 12.88
C LEU A 167 2.90 -10.07 12.03
N THR A 168 2.76 -9.26 10.98
CA THR A 168 1.75 -9.49 9.94
C THR A 168 2.44 -9.71 8.60
N ILE A 169 2.12 -10.81 7.94
CA ILE A 169 2.63 -11.16 6.61
C ILE A 169 1.46 -11.15 5.64
N ARG A 170 1.52 -10.33 4.61
CA ARG A 170 0.56 -10.32 3.50
C ARG A 170 1.26 -10.84 2.26
N THR A 171 0.55 -11.65 1.49
CA THR A 171 1.09 -12.31 0.29
C THR A 171 0.14 -12.12 -0.86
N SER A 172 0.61 -11.76 -2.06
CA SER A 172 -0.25 -11.54 -3.23
C SER A 172 0.50 -11.76 -4.53
N ASN A 173 -0.17 -12.35 -5.53
CA ASN A 173 0.40 -12.51 -6.86
C ASN A 173 0.28 -11.20 -7.62
N VAL A 174 1.39 -10.74 -8.21
CA VAL A 174 1.49 -9.47 -8.93
C VAL A 174 1.21 -9.69 -10.41
N PHE A 175 0.28 -8.92 -10.95
CA PHE A 175 -0.07 -8.91 -12.36
C PHE A 175 0.12 -7.50 -12.93
N LEU A 176 0.81 -7.42 -14.07
CA LEU A 176 0.94 -6.20 -14.87
C LEU A 176 0.25 -6.46 -16.21
N HIS A 177 -0.84 -5.74 -16.49
CA HIS A 177 -1.68 -5.94 -17.69
C HIS A 177 -2.12 -7.41 -17.90
N GLY A 178 -2.46 -8.10 -16.80
CA GLY A 178 -2.88 -9.50 -16.83
C GLY A 178 -1.74 -10.52 -16.88
N ASN A 179 -0.50 -10.09 -17.11
CA ASN A 179 0.67 -10.96 -17.07
C ASN A 179 1.22 -11.07 -15.66
N PHE A 180 1.46 -12.29 -15.20
CA PHE A 180 2.12 -12.54 -13.92
C PHE A 180 3.55 -11.97 -13.93
N ARG A 181 3.91 -11.24 -12.87
CA ARG A 181 5.24 -10.62 -12.70
C ARG A 181 6.02 -11.13 -11.50
N GLY A 182 5.37 -11.79 -10.56
CA GLY A 182 6.02 -12.33 -9.38
C GLY A 182 5.08 -12.43 -8.19
N LEU A 183 5.63 -12.93 -7.09
CA LEU A 183 4.96 -12.97 -5.78
C LEU A 183 5.41 -11.75 -4.96
N LEU A 184 4.46 -10.97 -4.47
CA LEU A 184 4.70 -9.88 -3.53
C LEU A 184 4.43 -10.36 -2.11
N ILE A 185 5.32 -9.99 -1.20
CA ILE A 185 5.21 -10.27 0.22
C ILE A 185 5.41 -8.96 0.96
N GLU A 186 4.42 -8.57 1.73
CA GLU A 186 4.45 -7.40 2.61
C GLU A 186 4.57 -7.91 4.04
N ILE A 187 5.51 -7.35 4.80
CA ILE A 187 5.79 -7.73 6.18
C ILE A 187 5.70 -6.49 7.05
N ASP A 188 4.81 -6.53 8.02
CA ASP A 188 4.69 -5.51 9.06
C ASP A 188 5.21 -6.04 10.38
N LEU A 189 6.08 -5.25 11.03
CA LEU A 189 6.61 -5.52 12.36
C LEU A 189 6.18 -4.44 13.36
N THR A 190 5.65 -4.90 14.49
CA THR A 190 5.23 -4.04 15.60
C THR A 190 6.43 -3.65 16.49
N ASN A 191 6.27 -2.57 17.26
CA ASN A 191 7.33 -1.89 18.04
C ASN A 191 8.09 -2.80 19.04
N HIS A 192 7.54 -3.95 19.41
CA HIS A 192 8.20 -4.91 20.29
C HIS A 192 9.29 -5.73 19.59
N ALA A 193 9.20 -5.88 18.26
CA ALA A 193 10.13 -6.69 17.48
C ALA A 193 11.31 -5.89 16.91
N VAL A 194 11.18 -4.57 16.75
CA VAL A 194 12.16 -3.70 16.07
C VAL A 194 12.31 -2.37 16.79
N ASN A 195 13.55 -1.88 16.90
CA ASN A 195 13.83 -0.56 17.45
C ASN A 195 13.50 0.53 16.43
N LEU A 196 12.32 1.13 16.56
CA LEU A 196 11.83 2.19 15.66
C LEU A 196 12.73 3.44 15.56
N ARG A 197 13.64 3.65 16.51
CA ARG A 197 14.52 4.84 16.53
C ARG A 197 15.75 4.69 15.64
N ASP A 198 16.02 3.48 15.17
CA ASP A 198 17.20 3.18 14.37
C ASP A 198 16.81 2.49 13.06
N ALA A 199 16.73 3.29 11.99
CA ALA A 199 16.38 2.81 10.67
C ALA A 199 17.39 1.78 10.12
N THR A 200 18.64 1.77 10.60
CA THR A 200 19.64 0.78 10.17
C THR A 200 19.35 -0.62 10.70
N SER A 201 18.56 -0.72 11.77
CA SER A 201 18.16 -1.98 12.39
C SER A 201 17.00 -2.69 11.68
N PHE A 202 16.34 -2.02 10.73
CA PHE A 202 15.14 -2.54 10.05
C PHE A 202 15.48 -3.71 9.12
N GLU A 203 16.43 -3.51 8.21
CA GLU A 203 16.80 -4.53 7.23
C GLU A 203 17.26 -5.85 7.87
N PRO A 204 18.16 -5.87 8.88
CA PRO A 204 18.53 -7.11 9.57
C PRO A 204 17.36 -7.80 10.26
N ALA A 205 16.42 -7.04 10.83
CA ALA A 205 15.24 -7.59 11.48
C ALA A 205 14.32 -8.30 10.47
N PHE A 206 14.06 -7.67 9.31
CA PHE A 206 13.28 -8.29 8.25
C PHE A 206 13.96 -9.52 7.66
N ARG A 207 15.30 -9.51 7.49
CA ARG A 207 16.05 -10.70 7.04
C ARG A 207 15.92 -11.86 8.01
N LYS A 208 15.99 -11.61 9.32
CA LYS A 208 15.77 -12.64 10.36
C LYS A 208 14.37 -13.26 10.27
N VAL A 209 13.35 -12.46 9.97
CA VAL A 209 11.99 -12.96 9.73
C VAL A 209 11.93 -13.79 8.44
N CYS A 210 12.58 -13.32 7.37
CA CYS A 210 12.66 -14.06 6.11
C CYS A 210 13.31 -15.44 6.31
N ASP A 211 14.42 -15.52 7.04
CA ASP A 211 15.12 -16.78 7.32
C ASP A 211 14.26 -17.73 8.17
N ARG A 212 13.58 -17.19 9.19
CA ARG A 212 12.73 -17.98 10.10
C ARG A 212 11.55 -18.62 9.39
N TYR A 213 10.85 -17.85 8.57
CA TYR A 213 9.67 -18.31 7.84
C TYR A 213 10.00 -18.83 6.43
N LYS A 214 11.30 -18.96 6.10
CA LYS A 214 11.83 -19.36 4.78
C LYS A 214 11.12 -18.63 3.64
N ILE A 215 11.02 -17.31 3.76
CA ILE A 215 10.44 -16.45 2.73
C ILE A 215 11.33 -16.54 1.49
N PRO A 216 10.77 -16.74 0.28
CA PRO A 216 11.57 -16.85 -0.93
C PRO A 216 12.42 -15.60 -1.19
N GLU A 217 13.62 -15.80 -1.71
CA GLU A 217 14.54 -14.69 -2.00
C GLU A 217 13.98 -13.79 -3.11
N GLY A 218 14.02 -12.48 -2.86
CA GLY A 218 13.51 -11.46 -3.78
C GLY A 218 14.16 -10.10 -3.53
N THR A 219 13.79 -9.13 -4.37
CA THR A 219 14.18 -7.72 -4.15
C THR A 219 13.37 -7.16 -2.99
N MET A 220 14.05 -6.69 -1.96
CA MET A 220 13.46 -6.19 -0.72
C MET A 220 13.66 -4.67 -0.61
N SER A 221 12.61 -3.95 -0.20
CA SER A 221 12.67 -2.52 0.13
C SER A 221 12.11 -2.29 1.52
N CYS A 222 12.95 -1.69 2.37
CA CYS A 222 12.62 -1.22 3.71
C CYS A 222 12.82 0.31 3.80
N SER A 223 12.77 0.99 2.65
CA SER A 223 12.94 2.44 2.58
C SER A 223 11.89 3.15 3.42
N VAL A 224 12.30 4.26 4.05
CA VAL A 224 11.42 5.18 4.77
C VAL A 224 11.54 6.58 4.17
N LEU A 225 10.47 7.36 4.27
CA LEU A 225 10.42 8.75 3.81
C LEU A 225 11.26 9.65 4.71
N ASP A 226 11.00 9.60 6.02
CA ASP A 226 11.74 10.31 7.06
C ASP A 226 12.06 9.37 8.24
N PRO A 227 13.35 9.09 8.52
CA PRO A 227 13.76 8.28 9.67
C PRO A 227 13.35 8.84 11.04
N LYS A 228 13.06 10.15 11.15
CA LYS A 228 12.66 10.79 12.41
C LYS A 228 11.17 10.68 12.67
N PHE A 229 10.37 10.73 11.61
CA PHE A 229 8.91 10.69 11.65
C PHE A 229 8.43 9.61 10.70
N LEU A 230 8.26 8.40 11.25
CA LEU A 230 7.78 7.25 10.48
C LEU A 230 6.33 7.47 10.07
N ASP A 231 6.07 7.45 8.77
CA ASP A 231 4.73 7.48 8.18
C ASP A 231 4.44 6.10 7.62
N LYS A 232 3.73 5.26 8.40
CA LYS A 232 3.36 3.88 8.01
C LYS A 232 2.84 3.82 6.57
N TYR A 233 1.94 4.73 6.19
CA TYR A 233 1.27 4.68 4.90
C TYR A 233 2.15 5.24 3.79
N GLY A 234 2.82 6.36 4.04
CA GLY A 234 3.76 6.92 3.08
C GLY A 234 4.94 6.00 2.80
N ASP A 235 5.52 5.41 3.85
CA ASP A 235 6.66 4.51 3.78
C ASP A 235 6.31 3.26 2.97
N ILE A 236 5.14 2.66 3.19
CA ILE A 236 4.73 1.50 2.38
C ILE A 236 4.52 1.89 0.91
N CYS A 237 3.91 3.04 0.61
CA CYS A 237 3.73 3.49 -0.78
C CYS A 237 5.09 3.72 -1.47
N LEU A 238 6.07 4.26 -0.75
CA LEU A 238 7.45 4.39 -1.22
C LEU A 238 8.08 3.03 -1.53
N GLN A 239 7.97 2.07 -0.61
CA GLN A 239 8.50 0.72 -0.80
C GLN A 239 7.90 0.02 -2.03
N TYR A 240 6.59 0.20 -2.26
CA TYR A 240 5.93 -0.27 -3.48
C TYR A 240 6.48 0.42 -4.73
N SER A 241 6.68 1.74 -4.68
CA SER A 241 7.22 2.50 -5.82
C SER A 241 8.64 2.10 -6.18
N ASP A 242 9.48 1.76 -5.19
CA ASP A 242 10.84 1.30 -5.41
C ASP A 242 10.89 -0.09 -6.07
N ILE A 243 10.01 -1.00 -5.63
CA ILE A 243 10.03 -2.41 -6.04
C ILE A 243 9.26 -2.68 -7.35
N LEU A 244 8.14 -2.02 -7.56
CA LEU A 244 7.24 -2.28 -8.69
C LEU A 244 7.53 -1.39 -9.91
N ASN A 245 8.67 -0.72 -9.93
CA ASN A 245 9.14 0.06 -11.07
C ASN A 245 9.79 -0.88 -12.12
N PHE A 246 8.95 -1.53 -12.93
CA PHE A 246 9.35 -2.47 -14.00
C PHE A 246 9.87 -1.80 -15.27
#